data_AF-A0A1Y3B1H5-F1
#
_entry.id   AF-A0A1Y3B1H5-F1
#
_cell.length_a   1.000
_cell.length_b   1.000
_cell.length_c   1.000
_cell.angle_alpha   90.00
_cell.angle_beta   90.00
_cell.angle_gamma   90.00
#
_symmetry.space_group_name_H-M   'P 1'
#
loop_
_entity.id
_entity.type
_entity.pdbx_description
1 polymer ?
#
loop_
_entity_poly.entity_id
_entity_poly.type
_entity_poly.pdbx_seq_one_letter_code
_entity_poly.pdbx_strand_id
1 'polypeptide(L)' 'MSTHIPGWILIDRCGKHFGKILNFLRDGSIPLPDNQHELTELLIEAKYYLIQDLIEISEIALKKHKE' A
#
# COMPACT_ATOMS: atom_id res chain seq x y z
N MET A 1 -27.59 5.44 12.65
CA MET A 1 -27.19 4.04 12.91
C MET A 1 -25.71 4.06 13.22
N SER A 2 -25.34 3.88 14.49
CA SER A 2 -23.93 3.93 14.92
C SER A 2 -23.23 2.66 14.42
N THR A 3 -22.35 2.80 13.44
CA THR A 3 -21.59 1.70 12.79
C THR A 3 -20.46 1.17 13.67
N HIS A 4 -20.70 1.01 14.96
CA HIS A 4 -19.68 0.49 15.88
C HIS A 4 -20.00 -0.97 16.23
N ILE A 5 -19.54 -1.88 15.37
CA ILE A 5 -19.47 -3.29 15.70
C ILE A 5 -18.20 -3.47 16.56
N PRO A 6 -18.31 -3.95 17.82
CA PRO A 6 -17.17 -4.08 18.69
C PRO A 6 -16.08 -4.96 18.07
N GLY A 7 -14.82 -4.51 18.12
CA GLY A 7 -13.65 -5.22 17.58
C GLY A 7 -13.21 -4.83 16.18
N TRP A 8 -13.92 -3.91 15.51
CA TRP A 8 -13.56 -3.42 14.17
C TRP A 8 -12.86 -2.06 14.26
N ILE A 9 -11.75 -1.91 13.54
CA ILE A 9 -11.09 -0.63 13.32
C ILE A 9 -11.55 -0.10 11.97
N LEU A 10 -12.17 1.08 11.98
CA LEU A 10 -12.56 1.79 10.77
C LEU A 10 -11.35 2.57 10.23
N ILE A 11 -11.01 2.31 8.97
CA ILE A 11 -9.98 3.05 8.24
C ILE A 11 -10.66 3.72 7.06
N ASP A 12 -10.63 5.05 7.02
CA ASP A 12 -11.21 5.87 5.94
C ASP A 12 -10.26 5.93 4.74
N ARG A 13 -9.96 4.77 4.15
CA ARG A 13 -9.09 4.61 2.97
C ARG A 13 -9.66 3.61 1.99
N CYS A 14 -9.20 3.71 0.74
CA CYS A 14 -9.53 2.72 -0.27
C CYS A 14 -8.85 1.37 0.05
N GLY A 15 -9.66 0.35 0.33
CA GLY A 15 -9.16 -0.99 0.69
C GLY A 15 -8.48 -1.76 -0.44
N LYS A 16 -8.45 -1.24 -1.68
CA LYS A 16 -7.95 -1.93 -2.88
C LYS A 16 -6.53 -2.50 -2.70
N HIS A 17 -5.61 -1.71 -2.14
CA HIS A 17 -4.21 -2.12 -1.92
C HIS A 17 -3.90 -2.49 -0.47
N PHE A 18 -4.89 -2.44 0.43
CA PHE A 18 -4.65 -2.70 1.85
C PHE A 18 -4.17 -4.13 2.12
N GLY A 19 -4.63 -5.10 1.33
CA GLY A 19 -4.09 -6.47 1.39
C GLY A 19 -2.59 -6.56 1.08
N LYS A 20 -2.11 -5.79 0.10
CA LYS A 20 -0.67 -5.72 -0.23
C LYS A 20 0.13 -5.08 0.90
N ILE A 21 -0.41 -4.02 1.51
CA ILE A 21 0.17 -3.39 2.70
C ILE A 21 0.31 -4.40 3.85
N LEU A 22 -0.74 -5.16 4.15
CA LEU A 22 -0.70 -6.18 5.21
C LEU A 22 0.29 -7.30 4.91
N ASN A 23 0.36 -7.75 3.65
CA ASN A 23 1.33 -8.77 3.25
C ASN A 23 2.76 -8.25 3.39
N PHE A 24 3.03 -6.99 3.02
CA PHE A 24 4.35 -6.40 3.23
C PHE A 24 4.72 -6.33 4.70
N LEU A 25 3.79 -5.92 5.57
CA LEU A 25 4.03 -5.89 7.02
C LEU A 25 4.25 -7.28 7.63
N ARG A 26 3.74 -8.34 6.99
CA ARG A 26 3.88 -9.73 7.45
C ARG A 26 5.17 -10.38 6.98
N ASP A 27 5.45 -10.28 5.68
CA ASP A 27 6.51 -11.01 5.00
C ASP A 27 7.78 -10.15 4.78
N GLY A 28 7.68 -8.83 4.99
CA GLY A 28 8.76 -7.86 4.74
C GLY A 28 9.01 -7.59 3.25
N SER A 29 8.25 -8.21 2.36
CA SER A 29 8.38 -8.08 0.91
C SER A 29 7.06 -8.39 0.22
N ILE A 30 6.83 -7.79 -0.95
CA ILE A 30 5.71 -8.12 -1.84
C ILE A 30 6.16 -8.05 -3.30
N PRO A 31 5.54 -8.82 -4.20
CA PRO A 31 5.69 -8.58 -5.62
C PRO A 31 5.12 -7.20 -5.97
N LEU A 32 5.94 -6.36 -6.61
CA LEU A 32 5.51 -5.05 -7.08
C LEU A 32 4.67 -5.19 -8.34
N PRO A 33 3.61 -4.38 -8.51
CA PRO A 33 2.85 -4.35 -9.75
C PRO A 33 3.67 -3.76 -10.91
N ASP A 34 3.63 -4.40 -12.08
CA ASP A 34 4.24 -3.89 -13.32
C ASP A 34 3.51 -2.67 -13.91
N ASN A 35 2.24 -2.48 -13.53
CA ASN A 35 1.45 -1.36 -14.01
C ASN A 35 1.79 -0.08 -13.23
N GLN A 36 2.32 0.93 -13.91
CA GLN A 36 2.71 2.21 -13.30
C GLN A 36 1.57 2.87 -12.49
N HIS A 37 0.33 2.75 -12.97
CA HIS A 37 -0.82 3.31 -12.27
C HIS A 37 -1.06 2.61 -10.93
N GLU A 38 -1.08 1.28 -10.90
CA GLU A 38 -1.22 0.52 -9.66
C GLU A 38 -0.03 0.72 -8.72
N LEU A 39 1.19 0.85 -9.25
CA LEU A 39 2.37 1.12 -8.44
C LEU A 39 2.29 2.51 -7.78
N THR A 40 1.75 3.50 -8.49
CA THR A 40 1.49 4.84 -7.94
C THR A 40 0.42 4.80 -6.85
N GLU A 41 -0.68 4.07 -7.07
CA GLU A 41 -1.70 3.86 -6.04
C GLU A 41 -1.13 3.19 -4.79
N LEU A 42 -0.30 2.16 -4.96
CA LEU A 42 0.38 1.47 -3.86
C LEU A 42 1.33 2.41 -3.10
N LEU A 43 2.09 3.24 -3.81
CA LEU A 43 2.98 4.24 -3.20
C LEU A 43 2.20 5.24 -2.34
N ILE A 44 1.02 5.68 -2.80
CA ILE A 44 0.16 6.60 -2.04
C ILE A 44 -0.27 5.95 -0.71
N GLU A 45 -0.69 4.69 -0.73
CA GLU A 45 -1.03 3.96 0.50
C GLU A 45 0.19 3.73 1.39
N ALA A 46 1.34 3.33 0.82
CA ALA A 46 2.58 3.14 1.58
C ALA A 46 3.02 4.43 2.31
N LYS A 47 2.86 5.59 1.66
CA LYS A 47 3.06 6.91 2.28
C LYS A 47 2.06 7.19 3.39
N TYR A 48 0.78 6.86 3.19
CA TYR A 48 -0.25 7.05 4.20
C TYR A 48 0.01 6.21 5.47
N TYR A 49 0.40 4.95 5.31
CA TYR A 49 0.74 4.05 6.42
C TYR A 49 2.18 4.20 6.94
N LEU A 50 2.95 5.15 6.39
CA LEU A 50 4.33 5.48 6.80
C LEU A 50 5.30 4.28 6.73
N ILE A 51 5.16 3.43 5.72
CA ILE A 51 6.00 2.24 5.54
C ILE A 51 7.21 2.59 4.68
N GLN A 52 8.28 3.05 5.32
CA GLN A 52 9.44 3.65 4.64
C GLN A 52 10.10 2.73 3.60
N ASP A 53 10.30 1.46 3.94
CA ASP A 53 10.89 0.48 3.01
C ASP A 53 10.03 0.30 1.75
N LEU A 54 8.71 0.21 1.91
CA LEU A 54 7.80 0.04 0.78
C LEU A 54 7.73 1.30 -0.10
N ILE A 55 7.84 2.49 0.51
CA ILE A 55 7.93 3.77 -0.20
C ILE A 55 9.17 3.78 -1.09
N GLU A 56 10.34 3.46 -0.53
CA GLU A 56 11.61 3.47 -1.26
C GLU A 56 11.59 2.48 -2.43
N ILE A 57 11.17 1.24 -2.17
CA ILE A 57 11.08 0.18 -3.18
C ILE A 57 10.13 0.59 -4.32
N SER A 58 8.98 1.19 -3.98
CA SER A 58 7.98 1.62 -4.97
C SER A 58 8.48 2.81 -5.80
N GLU A 59 9.21 3.76 -5.20
CA GLU A 59 9.79 4.89 -5.92
C GLU A 59 10.92 4.46 -6.87
N ILE A 60 11.75 3.49 -6.46
CA ILE A 60 12.78 2.89 -7.33
C ILE A 60 12.11 2.19 -8.53
N ALA A 61 11.07 1.40 -8.29
CA ALA A 61 10.35 0.73 -9.37
C ALA A 61 9.68 1.72 -10.33
N LEU A 62 9.08 2.81 -9.83
CA LEU A 62 8.52 3.86 -10.68
C LEU A 62 9.56 4.59 -11.53
N LYS A 63 10.78 4.78 -11.02
CA LYS A 63 11.88 5.37 -11.80
C LYS A 63 12.30 4.44 -12.94
N LYS A 64 12.45 3.14 -12.68
CA LYS A 64 12.81 2.14 -13.70
C LYS A 64 11.81 2.07 -14.86
N HIS A 65 10.52 2.32 -14.60
CA HIS A 65 9.49 2.33 -15.63
C HIS A 65 9.50 3.58 -16.53
N LYS A 66 10.25 4.63 -16.16
CA LYS A 66 10.37 5.86 -16.93
C LYS A 66 11.63 5.89 -17.81
N GLU A 67 12.57 4.97 -17.60
CA GLU A 67 13.77 4.76 -18.42
C GLU A 67 13.47 3.76 -19.55
#